data_AF-A0A842AMV1-F1
#
_entry.id   AF-A0A842AMV1-F1
#
_cell.length_a   1.000
_cell.length_b   1.000
_cell.length_c   1.000
_cell.angle_alpha   90.00
_cell.angle_beta   90.00
_cell.angle_gamma   90.00
#
_symmetry.space_group_name_H-M   'P 1'
#
loop_
_entity.id
_entity.type
_entity.pdbx_description
1 polymer ?
#
loop_
_entity_poly.entity_id
_entity_poly.type
_entity_poly.pdbx_seq_one_letter_code
_entity_poly.pdbx_strand_id
1 'polypeptide(L)' 'MILVIDVGNTNCTVGVYEKQKLLKHWRMTTDRHRTSDELGMT' A
#
# COMPACT_ATOMS: atom_id res chain seq x y z
N MET A 1 -1.71 13.34 -7.61
CA MET A 1 -1.56 11.88 -7.44
C MET A 1 -2.08 11.52 -6.06
N ILE A 2 -2.70 10.35 -5.89
CA ILE A 2 -3.28 9.88 -4.63
C ILE A 2 -2.72 8.49 -4.35
N LEU A 3 -2.09 8.31 -3.18
CA LEU A 3 -1.72 7.00 -2.68
C LEU A 3 -2.93 6.40 -1.96
N VAL A 4 -3.26 5.17 -2.28
CA VAL A 4 -4.32 4.40 -1.62
C VAL A 4 -3.74 3.11 -1.06
N ILE A 5 -4.25 2.67 0.07
CA ILE A 5 -3.84 1.43 0.72
C ILE A 5 -5.09 0.64 1.08
N ASP A 6 -5.13 -0.61 0.62
CA ASP A 6 -6.15 -1.60 0.98
C ASP A 6 -5.50 -2.66 1.88
N VAL A 7 -5.94 -2.73 3.13
CA VAL A 7 -5.36 -3.59 4.18
C VAL A 7 -6.27 -4.79 4.41
N GLY A 8 -5.92 -5.93 3.81
CA GLY A 8 -6.59 -7.21 4.06
C GLY A 8 -5.94 -8.00 5.18
N ASN A 9 -6.57 -9.10 5.61
CA ASN A 9 -6.03 -9.96 6.67
C ASN A 9 -4.71 -10.65 6.29
N THR A 10 -4.57 -11.05 5.02
CA THR A 10 -3.40 -11.79 4.53
C THR A 10 -2.50 -10.94 3.64
N ASN A 11 -3.07 -9.95 2.94
CA ASN A 11 -2.32 -9.11 2.01
C ASN A 11 -2.78 -7.65 2.11
N CYS A 12 -1.81 -6.76 2.01
CA CYS A 12 -1.98 -5.32 1.81
C CYS A 12 -1.65 -4.95 0.37
N THR A 13 -2.47 -4.13 -0.25
CA THR A 13 -2.25 -3.59 -1.60
C THR A 13 -2.05 -2.08 -1.50
N VAL A 14 -0.98 -1.57 -2.12
CA VAL A 14 -0.67 -0.15 -2.20
C VAL A 14 -0.77 0.29 -3.64
N GLY A 15 -1.50 1.35 -3.93
CA GLY A 15 -1.73 1.85 -5.28
C GLY A 15 -1.53 3.36 -5.40
N VAL A 16 -1.08 3.81 -6.57
CA VAL A 16 -0.97 5.24 -6.89
C VAL A 16 -1.93 5.57 -8.03
N TYR A 17 -2.88 6.45 -7.76
CA TYR A 17 -3.81 6.99 -8.73
C TYR A 17 -3.39 8.37 -9.22
N GLU A 18 -3.62 8.61 -10.51
CA GLU A 18 -3.67 9.94 -11.08
C GLU A 18 -5.07 10.18 -11.64
N LYS A 19 -5.79 11.13 -11.03
CA LYS A 19 -7.23 11.34 -11.28
C LYS A 19 -7.99 10.02 -11.08
N GLN A 20 -8.52 9.44 -12.15
CA GLN A 20 -9.26 8.16 -12.10
C GLN A 20 -8.46 6.97 -12.64
N LYS A 21 -7.17 7.16 -13.00
CA LYS A 21 -6.33 6.11 -13.55
C LYS A 21 -5.39 5.55 -12.48
N LEU A 22 -5.41 4.24 -12.29
CA LEU A 22 -4.41 3.54 -11.49
C LEU A 22 -3.10 3.47 -12.29
N LEU A 23 -2.06 4.13 -11.81
CA LEU A 23 -0.75 4.15 -12.48
C LEU A 23 0.06 2.90 -12.15
N LYS A 24 0.07 2.50 -10.88
CA LYS A 24 0.85 1.36 -10.38
C LYS A 24 0.23 0.83 -9.09
N HIS A 25 0.37 -0.46 -8.84
CA HIS A 25 0.08 -1.05 -7.55
C HIS A 25 1.11 -2.12 -7.19
N TRP A 26 1.24 -2.37 -5.90
CA TRP A 26 2.08 -3.42 -5.32
C TRP A 26 1.29 -4.16 -4.25
N ARG A 27 1.63 -5.42 -4.05
CA ARG A 27 1.02 -6.28 -3.03
C ARG A 27 2.10 -6.80 -2.10
N MET A 28 1.82 -6.77 -0.81
CA MET A 28 2.67 -7.33 0.23
C MET A 28 1.84 -8.12 1.23
N THR A 29 2.45 -9.08 1.90
CA THR A 29 1.80 -9.79 3.00
C THR A 29 1.48 -8.82 4.13
N THR A 30 0.29 -8.95 4.70
CA THR A 30 -0.09 -8.19 5.90
C THR A 30 0.71 -8.72 7.08
N ASP A 31 1.48 -7.83 7.69
CA ASP A 31 2.29 -8.14 8.87
C ASP A 31 2.11 -7.04 9.91
N ARG A 32 1.54 -7.40 11.05
CA ARG A 32 1.25 -6.45 12.15
C ARG A 32 2.49 -6.08 12.94
N HIS A 33 3.59 -6.80 12.76
CA HIS A 33 4.85 -6.53 13.45
C HIS A 33 5.77 -5.60 12.66
N ARG A 34 5.42 -5.27 11.40
CA ARG A 34 6.19 -4.29 10.63
C ARG A 34 6.09 -2.90 11.24
N THR A 35 7.24 -2.26 11.31
CA THR A 35 7.42 -0.88 11.73
C THR A 35 7.14 0.09 10.59
N SER A 36 6.96 1.37 10.91
CA SER A 36 6.78 2.44 9.91
C SER A 36 7.98 2.56 8.96
N ASP A 37 9.19 2.38 9.48
CA ASP A 37 10.43 2.46 8.69
C ASP A 37 10.52 1.32 7.68
N GLU A 38 10.12 0.10 8.06
CA GLU A 38 10.04 -1.05 7.16
C GLU A 38 8.97 -0.89 6.07
N LEU A 39 7.91 -0.12 6.34
CA LEU A 39 6.90 0.25 5.36
C LEU A 39 7.30 1.46 4.51
N GLY A 40 8.39 2.15 4.85
CA GLY A 40 8.80 3.41 4.22
C GLY A 40 7.79 4.54 4.42
N MET A 41 7.02 4.50 5.51
CA MET A 41 6.03 5.52 5.88
C MET A 41 6.66 6.47 6.91
N THR A 42 7.59 7.31 6.45
CA THR A 42 8.22 8.39 7.21
C THR A 42 7.56 9.73 6.97
#